data_AF-A0A9D4TTV7-F1
#
_entry.id   AF-A0A9D4TTV7-F1
#
_cell.length_a   1.000
_cell.length_b   1.000
_cell.length_c   1.000
_cell.angle_alpha   90.00
_cell.angle_beta   90.00
_cell.angle_gamma   90.00
#
_symmetry.space_group_name_H-M   'P 1'
#
loop_
_entity.id
_entity.type
_entity.pdbx_description
1 polymer ?
#
loop_
_entity_poly.entity_id
_entity_poly.type
_entity_poly.pdbx_seq_one_letter_code
_entity_poly.pdbx_strand_id
1 'polypeptide(L)'
;MTEMSERIARQHQRALCGFALLLMLLGPSPVLSRQLQTQQVTIAGKARIISITLEGKRHFKNIILDLDDGRAQLVEAKAGVCRTLRSGMRVQATGSWVVASAAARAATGTPRFLVTSVTASGGLQGKPIVTAGSSGSDMVAAASTATMGGQPFRPALVANYLAQRDLSTIIIPFAAIGADGKACPSTQLPQVPVSQVKQAIFQEANRDGITVGSLYNQCSYGKTRLTSLNSLVAPLVKLPCNGTTNDVAWTFSKCDFDDFNGYADAADEALRAQGVVLERYKYRVYLVPPSTCGFVGLGYIGCDGSYTCRAWIGAGFWASPAAIAHELGHNLFLNHANSINTEGVIEEYGDMTGIMGYCCDTRCPSPTQAWQLGWLTMQQLDRASLPPGQTVQLTLDSQAVNPQSGLRINTTSWVAGVDPVFLALRTSERGDKGLASWYSGQVHVYQSPVTSTYDPRPSLWHGGLNVGDSWTEPTAGLVVRHLGSSGDSAAISVCCIGGAETAASCAALRDNDCNGLVGNADPTCAFLAAAKARQVAAASRIRRKPSKVITNTALARPTTPAPKRRPSKSAR
;
A
#
# COMPACT_ATOMS: atom_id res chain seq x y z
N MET A 1 -23.81 -7.85 -69.63
CA MET A 1 -24.68 -7.32 -68.56
C MET A 1 -23.95 -7.05 -67.24
N THR A 2 -22.79 -7.65 -66.97
CA THR A 2 -21.99 -7.39 -65.75
C THR A 2 -21.14 -6.12 -65.80
N GLU A 3 -20.65 -5.67 -66.97
CA GLU A 3 -19.89 -4.41 -67.07
C GLU A 3 -20.75 -3.13 -66.96
N MET A 4 -22.03 -3.20 -67.34
CA MET A 4 -22.93 -2.04 -67.29
C MET A 4 -23.39 -1.75 -65.85
N SER A 5 -23.48 -2.78 -65.01
CA SER A 5 -23.79 -2.66 -63.58
C SER A 5 -22.66 -1.98 -62.80
N GLU A 6 -21.40 -2.26 -63.16
CA GLU A 6 -20.24 -1.64 -62.51
C GLU A 6 -20.05 -0.16 -62.85
N ARG A 7 -20.46 0.27 -64.06
CA ARG A 7 -20.38 1.68 -64.44
C ARG A 7 -21.45 2.53 -63.74
N ILE A 8 -22.66 1.99 -63.55
CA ILE A 8 -23.76 2.66 -62.83
C ILE A 8 -23.42 2.78 -61.34
N ALA A 9 -22.83 1.76 -60.73
CA ALA A 9 -22.38 1.80 -59.33
C ALA A 9 -21.32 2.89 -59.07
N ARG A 10 -20.33 3.02 -59.97
CA ARG A 10 -19.27 4.05 -59.84
C ARG A 10 -19.78 5.48 -60.09
N GLN A 11 -20.84 5.64 -60.89
CA GLN A 11 -21.43 6.96 -61.16
C GLN A 11 -22.32 7.44 -60.01
N HIS A 12 -23.04 6.53 -59.33
CA HIS A 12 -23.79 6.85 -58.10
C HIS A 12 -22.88 7.16 -56.91
N GLN A 13 -21.72 6.49 -56.79
CA GLN A 13 -20.78 6.72 -55.70
C GLN A 13 -20.07 8.08 -55.79
N ARG A 14 -19.92 8.64 -57.01
CA ARG A 14 -19.38 9.99 -57.22
C ARG A 14 -20.41 11.09 -56.93
N ALA A 15 -21.70 10.85 -57.21
CA ALA A 15 -22.77 11.80 -56.89
C ALA A 15 -23.06 11.90 -55.37
N LEU A 16 -22.97 10.78 -54.64
CA LEU A 16 -23.16 10.73 -53.19
C LEU A 16 -22.00 11.36 -52.40
N CYS A 17 -20.75 11.22 -52.88
CA CYS A 17 -19.61 11.94 -52.29
C CYS A 17 -19.69 13.46 -52.48
N GLY A 18 -20.29 13.95 -53.58
CA GLY A 18 -20.49 15.38 -53.80
C GLY A 18 -21.50 16.01 -52.84
N PHE A 19 -22.56 15.28 -52.48
CA PHE A 19 -23.62 15.79 -51.58
C PHE A 19 -23.23 15.69 -50.09
N ALA A 20 -22.45 14.69 -49.70
CA ALA A 20 -21.91 14.57 -48.33
C ALA A 20 -20.83 15.62 -48.02
N LEU A 21 -20.06 16.04 -49.03
CA LEU A 21 -19.04 17.10 -48.87
C LEU A 21 -19.68 18.50 -48.68
N LEU A 22 -20.88 18.74 -49.24
CA LEU A 22 -21.60 20.01 -49.10
C LEU A 22 -22.32 20.15 -47.75
N LEU A 23 -22.74 19.04 -47.13
CA LEU A 23 -23.36 19.04 -45.78
C LEU A 23 -22.33 19.04 -44.63
N MET A 24 -21.10 18.56 -44.84
CA MET A 24 -20.01 18.71 -43.85
C MET A 24 -19.41 20.13 -43.79
N LEU A 25 -19.64 20.96 -44.82
CA LEU A 25 -19.19 22.37 -44.85
C LEU A 25 -20.13 23.32 -44.09
N LEU A 26 -21.30 22.85 -43.64
CA LEU A 26 -22.23 23.59 -42.78
C LEU A 26 -22.29 23.00 -41.36
N GLY A 27 -21.12 22.60 -40.83
CA GLY A 27 -20.99 22.29 -39.40
C GLY A 27 -21.42 23.50 -38.54
N PRO A 28 -21.91 23.26 -37.30
CA PRO A 28 -22.25 24.34 -36.39
C PRO A 28 -21.07 25.30 -36.28
N SER A 29 -21.34 26.59 -36.47
CA SER A 29 -20.32 27.63 -36.60
C SER A 29 -19.20 27.43 -35.55
N PRO A 30 -17.91 27.40 -35.94
CA PRO A 30 -16.79 27.11 -35.03
C PRO A 30 -16.71 28.06 -33.82
N VAL A 31 -17.46 29.16 -33.87
CA VAL A 31 -17.65 30.12 -32.77
C VAL A 31 -18.43 29.49 -31.59
N LEU A 32 -19.48 28.71 -31.84
CA LEU A 32 -20.33 28.11 -30.77
C LEU A 32 -19.67 26.89 -30.11
N SER A 33 -18.94 26.06 -30.87
CA SER A 33 -18.20 24.91 -30.32
C SER A 33 -16.94 25.32 -29.54
N ARG A 34 -16.31 26.47 -29.88
CA ARG A 34 -15.23 27.06 -29.07
C ARG A 34 -15.74 27.75 -27.80
N GLN A 35 -16.93 28.34 -27.83
CA GLN A 35 -17.50 29.03 -26.66
C GLN A 35 -17.84 28.05 -25.52
N LEU A 36 -18.30 26.84 -25.84
CA LEU A 36 -18.62 25.82 -24.81
C LEU A 36 -17.37 25.14 -24.20
N GLN A 37 -16.23 25.12 -24.91
CA GLN A 37 -14.99 24.49 -24.42
C GLN A 37 -14.19 25.34 -23.43
N THR A 38 -14.55 26.61 -23.23
CA THR A 38 -13.80 27.53 -22.36
C THR A 38 -14.57 27.98 -21.12
N GLN A 39 -15.86 27.65 -21.02
CA GLN A 39 -16.65 28.05 -19.86
C GLN A 39 -16.37 27.11 -18.69
N GLN A 40 -15.81 27.66 -17.61
CA GLN A 40 -15.77 26.95 -16.35
C GLN A 40 -17.18 26.83 -15.78
N VAL A 41 -17.55 25.62 -15.39
CA VAL A 41 -18.82 25.29 -14.74
C VAL A 41 -18.49 24.78 -13.34
N THR A 42 -19.36 25.06 -12.38
CA THR A 42 -19.28 24.44 -11.05
C THR A 42 -20.39 23.42 -10.92
N ILE A 43 -20.03 22.19 -10.62
CA ILE A 43 -20.96 21.10 -10.32
C ILE A 43 -20.84 20.74 -8.84
N ALA A 44 -21.97 20.45 -8.21
CA ALA A 44 -22.03 20.11 -6.79
C ALA A 44 -22.64 18.71 -6.61
N GLY A 45 -22.06 17.93 -5.70
CA GLY A 45 -22.53 16.58 -5.44
C GLY A 45 -21.83 15.93 -4.26
N LYS A 46 -22.20 14.69 -3.97
CA LYS A 46 -21.53 13.84 -2.99
C LYS A 46 -20.41 13.07 -3.68
N ALA A 47 -19.18 13.14 -3.16
CA ALA A 47 -18.06 12.46 -3.77
C ALA A 47 -18.06 10.95 -3.49
N ARG A 48 -17.75 10.14 -4.49
CA ARG A 48 -17.40 8.72 -4.40
C ARG A 48 -16.03 8.53 -5.02
N ILE A 49 -15.04 8.16 -4.23
CA ILE A 49 -13.67 7.93 -4.70
C ILE A 49 -13.59 6.48 -5.18
N ILE A 50 -13.33 6.28 -6.47
CA ILE A 50 -13.41 4.96 -7.13
C ILE A 50 -12.03 4.34 -7.29
N SER A 51 -11.01 5.14 -7.61
CA SER A 51 -9.63 4.66 -7.78
C SER A 51 -8.59 5.79 -7.75
N ILE A 52 -7.35 5.43 -7.44
CA ILE A 52 -6.17 6.25 -7.69
C ILE A 52 -5.43 5.59 -8.84
N THR A 53 -5.49 6.17 -10.03
CA THR A 53 -4.69 5.67 -11.16
C THR A 53 -3.28 6.26 -11.04
N LEU A 54 -2.27 5.39 -11.03
CA LEU A 54 -0.86 5.77 -11.16
C LEU A 54 -0.48 5.63 -12.64
N GLU A 55 -0.48 6.74 -13.37
CA GLU A 55 0.07 6.78 -14.73
C GLU A 55 1.30 7.69 -14.73
N GLY A 56 2.48 7.11 -14.99
CA GLY A 56 3.72 7.82 -15.33
C GLY A 56 3.98 9.12 -14.53
N LYS A 57 4.24 9.00 -13.22
CA LYS A 57 4.56 10.11 -12.29
C LYS A 57 3.42 11.11 -12.00
N ARG A 58 2.21 10.88 -12.50
CA ARG A 58 1.04 11.74 -12.21
C ARG A 58 0.00 10.94 -11.42
N HIS A 59 -0.39 11.49 -10.28
CA HIS A 59 -1.46 10.95 -9.47
C HIS A 59 -2.79 11.58 -9.92
N PHE A 60 -3.72 10.75 -10.40
CA PHE A 60 -5.09 11.15 -10.65
C PHE A 60 -6.00 10.43 -9.66
N LYS A 61 -6.93 11.17 -9.05
CA LYS A 61 -8.05 10.57 -8.33
C LYS A 61 -9.25 10.58 -9.27
N ASN A 62 -9.78 9.41 -9.56
CA ASN A 62 -11.08 9.31 -10.21
C ASN A 62 -12.15 9.46 -9.13
N ILE A 63 -12.93 10.52 -9.24
CA ILE A 63 -14.02 10.83 -8.33
C ILE A 63 -15.30 10.73 -9.15
N ILE A 64 -16.28 9.95 -8.71
CA ILE A 64 -17.65 10.15 -9.14
C ILE A 64 -18.26 11.23 -8.23
N LEU A 65 -18.85 12.27 -8.80
CA LEU A 65 -19.76 13.14 -8.07
C LEU A 65 -21.19 12.68 -8.33
N ASP A 66 -21.87 12.25 -7.27
CA ASP A 66 -23.32 12.09 -7.28
C ASP A 66 -23.94 13.47 -7.17
N LEU A 67 -24.32 14.03 -8.30
CA LEU A 67 -24.88 15.37 -8.41
C LEU A 67 -26.22 15.46 -7.67
N ASP A 68 -26.56 16.66 -7.21
CA ASP A 68 -27.79 16.92 -6.48
C ASP A 68 -29.07 16.62 -7.30
N ASP A 69 -28.95 16.50 -8.62
CA ASP A 69 -30.02 16.12 -9.54
C ASP A 69 -30.14 14.59 -9.76
N GLY A 70 -29.38 13.79 -9.02
CA GLY A 70 -29.41 12.32 -9.07
C GLY A 70 -28.49 11.69 -10.11
N ARG A 71 -27.81 12.49 -10.94
CA ARG A 71 -26.85 11.96 -11.93
C ARG A 71 -25.49 11.71 -11.30
N ALA A 72 -24.78 10.69 -11.78
CA ALA A 72 -23.37 10.46 -11.43
C ALA A 72 -22.47 11.03 -12.54
N GLN A 73 -21.48 11.84 -12.16
CA GLN A 73 -20.50 12.38 -13.10
C GLN A 73 -19.09 11.91 -12.72
N LEU A 74 -18.36 11.31 -13.67
CA LEU A 74 -16.93 11.07 -13.50
C LEU A 74 -16.18 12.40 -13.60
N VAL A 75 -15.38 12.67 -12.58
CA VAL A 75 -14.65 13.89 -12.34
C VAL A 75 -13.18 13.54 -12.20
N GLU A 76 -12.39 14.07 -13.12
CA GLU A 76 -10.95 13.86 -13.12
C GLU A 76 -10.27 15.07 -12.51
N ALA A 77 -9.51 14.84 -11.45
CA ALA A 77 -8.85 15.89 -10.73
C ALA A 77 -7.38 15.56 -10.45
N LYS A 78 -6.53 16.57 -10.63
CA LYS A 78 -5.10 16.49 -10.29
C LYS A 78 -4.96 16.21 -8.79
N ALA A 79 -4.04 15.33 -8.40
CA ALA A 79 -3.94 14.89 -7.01
C ALA A 79 -3.84 15.99 -5.94
N GLY A 80 -3.24 17.15 -6.24
CA GLY A 80 -3.17 18.27 -5.30
C GLY A 80 -4.55 18.79 -4.88
N VAL A 81 -5.53 18.77 -5.79
CA VAL A 81 -6.88 19.30 -5.57
C VAL A 81 -7.72 18.34 -4.71
N CYS A 82 -7.38 17.05 -4.69
CA CYS A 82 -8.20 16.00 -4.08
C CYS A 82 -7.58 15.34 -2.84
N ARG A 83 -6.47 15.89 -2.30
CA ARG A 83 -5.81 15.31 -1.12
C ARG A 83 -6.72 15.25 0.10
N THR A 84 -7.60 16.23 0.28
CA THR A 84 -8.49 16.34 1.44
C THR A 84 -9.87 15.73 1.23
N LEU A 85 -10.18 15.30 0.00
CA LEU A 85 -11.48 14.71 -0.33
C LEU A 85 -11.57 13.29 0.19
N ARG A 86 -12.70 12.98 0.80
CA ARG A 86 -13.13 11.64 1.22
C ARG A 86 -14.46 11.33 0.54
N SER A 87 -14.74 10.05 0.36
CA SER A 87 -16.06 9.65 -0.13
C SER A 87 -17.13 10.13 0.88
N GLY A 88 -18.30 10.47 0.38
CA GLY A 88 -19.40 11.02 1.16
C GLY A 88 -19.32 12.51 1.51
N MET A 89 -18.17 13.18 1.30
CA MET A 89 -18.11 14.64 1.45
C MET A 89 -19.02 15.31 0.41
N ARG A 90 -19.66 16.42 0.79
CA ARG A 90 -20.30 17.29 -0.18
C ARG A 90 -19.24 18.17 -0.82
N VAL A 91 -19.19 18.13 -2.13
CA VAL A 91 -18.11 18.66 -2.93
C VAL A 91 -18.68 19.57 -4.02
N GLN A 92 -18.12 20.77 -4.13
CA GLN A 92 -18.27 21.62 -5.30
C GLN A 92 -16.99 21.53 -6.12
N ALA A 93 -17.09 21.02 -7.34
CA ALA A 93 -15.98 20.94 -8.28
C ALA A 93 -16.19 21.96 -9.40
N THR A 94 -15.24 22.87 -9.56
CA THR A 94 -15.19 23.81 -10.68
C THR A 94 -14.21 23.29 -11.72
N GLY A 95 -14.61 23.32 -12.98
CA GLY A 95 -13.85 22.72 -14.06
C GLY A 95 -14.46 23.00 -15.43
N SER A 96 -13.97 22.34 -16.45
CA SER A 96 -14.46 22.47 -17.83
C SER A 96 -14.79 21.11 -18.41
N TRP A 97 -15.85 21.05 -19.21
CA TRP A 97 -16.19 19.87 -19.99
C TRP A 97 -15.21 19.70 -21.14
N VAL A 98 -14.52 18.57 -21.16
CA VAL A 98 -13.65 18.20 -22.28
C VAL A 98 -14.45 17.30 -23.19
N VAL A 99 -14.86 17.86 -24.33
CA VAL A 99 -15.50 17.06 -25.38
C VAL A 99 -14.41 16.16 -25.96
N ALA A 100 -14.54 14.86 -25.75
CA ALA A 100 -13.66 13.87 -26.34
C ALA A 100 -13.48 14.13 -27.84
N SER A 101 -12.25 13.95 -28.35
CA SER A 101 -12.00 13.96 -29.79
C SER A 101 -12.90 12.93 -30.47
N ALA A 102 -13.17 13.10 -31.78
CA ALA A 102 -14.04 12.17 -32.51
C ALA A 102 -13.62 10.69 -32.34
N ALA A 103 -12.31 10.44 -32.22
CA ALA A 103 -11.75 9.11 -31.93
C ALA A 103 -12.06 8.61 -30.50
N ALA A 104 -12.06 9.48 -29.49
CA ALA A 104 -12.35 9.11 -28.10
C ALA A 104 -13.87 8.99 -27.80
N ARG A 105 -14.74 9.66 -28.58
CA ARG A 105 -16.20 9.50 -28.48
C ARG A 105 -16.67 8.10 -28.82
N ALA A 106 -15.99 7.41 -29.73
CA ALA A 106 -16.30 6.03 -30.11
C ALA A 106 -16.04 5.00 -29.00
N ALA A 107 -15.28 5.37 -27.95
CA ALA A 107 -14.86 4.44 -26.89
C ALA A 107 -15.57 4.63 -25.55
N THR A 108 -16.09 5.82 -25.22
CA THR A 108 -16.57 6.11 -23.85
C THR A 108 -17.91 6.83 -23.76
N GLY A 109 -18.43 7.40 -24.85
CA GLY A 109 -19.78 7.99 -24.96
C GLY A 109 -20.11 9.19 -24.05
N THR A 110 -19.40 9.40 -22.94
CA THR A 110 -19.72 10.41 -21.93
C THR A 110 -18.70 11.55 -21.92
N PRO A 111 -19.15 12.81 -21.82
CA PRO A 111 -18.25 13.96 -21.69
C PRO A 111 -17.48 13.89 -20.36
N ARG A 112 -16.16 14.16 -20.41
CA ARG A 112 -15.30 14.19 -19.22
C ARG A 112 -15.31 15.58 -18.61
N PHE A 113 -15.31 15.65 -17.28
CA PHE A 113 -15.21 16.90 -16.55
C PHE A 113 -13.82 17.03 -15.92
N LEU A 114 -13.01 17.98 -16.41
CA LEU A 114 -11.66 18.22 -15.91
C LEU A 114 -11.69 19.31 -14.84
N VAL A 115 -11.31 18.96 -13.63
CA VAL A 115 -11.40 19.85 -12.47
C VAL A 115 -10.19 20.76 -12.36
N THR A 116 -10.48 22.04 -12.11
CA THR A 116 -9.48 23.05 -11.78
C THR A 116 -9.43 23.35 -10.28
N SER A 117 -10.57 23.33 -9.59
CA SER A 117 -10.63 23.50 -8.13
C SER A 117 -11.75 22.69 -7.49
N VAL A 118 -11.54 22.31 -6.23
CA VAL A 118 -12.55 21.63 -5.42
C VAL A 118 -12.67 22.29 -4.06
N THR A 119 -13.91 22.51 -3.62
CA THR A 119 -14.24 22.90 -2.25
C THR A 119 -15.11 21.81 -1.63
N ALA A 120 -14.74 21.34 -0.44
CA ALA A 120 -15.49 20.32 0.28
C ALA A 120 -15.98 20.83 1.63
N SER A 121 -17.21 20.48 1.99
CA SER A 121 -17.83 20.84 3.26
C SER A 121 -18.34 19.58 3.98
N GLY A 122 -18.10 19.48 5.29
CA GLY A 122 -18.72 18.45 6.17
C GLY A 122 -17.81 17.35 6.74
N GLY A 123 -16.51 17.57 6.93
CA GLY A 123 -15.62 16.55 7.52
C GLY A 123 -15.68 16.49 9.06
N LEU A 124 -16.12 15.36 9.63
CA LEU A 124 -15.91 15.04 11.05
C LEU A 124 -14.41 14.92 11.34
N GLN A 125 -13.87 15.84 12.15
CA GLN A 125 -12.52 15.74 12.72
C GLN A 125 -12.54 14.80 13.92
N GLY A 126 -12.25 13.52 13.72
CA GLY A 126 -11.77 12.67 14.81
C GLY A 126 -10.25 12.78 14.92
N LYS A 127 -9.75 13.50 15.93
CA LYS A 127 -8.31 13.44 16.29
C LYS A 127 -7.96 12.02 16.76
N PRO A 128 -6.78 11.47 16.40
CA PRO A 128 -6.30 10.23 16.99
C PRO A 128 -6.00 10.42 18.48
N ILE A 129 -6.61 9.57 19.30
CA ILE A 129 -6.38 9.33 20.72
C ILE A 129 -5.36 8.18 20.80
N VAL A 130 -4.18 8.48 21.31
CA VAL A 130 -3.16 7.49 21.66
C VAL A 130 -3.57 6.87 23.00
N THR A 131 -3.90 5.58 23.02
CA THR A 131 -4.16 4.85 24.26
C THR A 131 -2.89 4.13 24.70
N ALA A 132 -2.34 4.52 25.85
CA ALA A 132 -1.22 3.82 26.48
C ALA A 132 -1.71 2.50 27.10
N GLY A 133 -1.25 1.36 26.59
CA GLY A 133 -1.47 0.04 27.18
C GLY A 133 -0.28 -0.38 28.04
N SER A 134 -0.55 -0.79 29.28
CA SER A 134 0.43 -1.35 30.22
C SER A 134 0.73 -2.83 29.90
N SER A 135 1.99 -3.18 29.69
CA SER A 135 2.44 -4.56 29.48
C SER A 135 3.01 -5.17 30.76
N GLY A 136 2.52 -6.35 31.14
CA GLY A 136 3.14 -7.25 32.11
C GLY A 136 4.38 -7.94 31.53
N SER A 137 5.36 -8.18 32.38
CA SER A 137 6.72 -8.61 32.10
C SER A 137 6.90 -10.11 32.27
N ASP A 138 7.69 -10.73 31.37
CA ASP A 138 8.77 -11.67 31.71
C ASP A 138 9.75 -11.72 30.53
N MET A 139 11.02 -11.40 30.77
CA MET A 139 12.08 -11.36 29.74
C MET A 139 13.11 -12.48 29.98
N VAL A 140 13.43 -13.20 28.91
CA VAL A 140 14.57 -14.12 28.82
C VAL A 140 15.84 -13.31 28.51
N ALA A 141 16.94 -13.63 29.17
CA ALA A 141 18.19 -12.89 29.09
C ALA A 141 18.94 -13.11 27.76
N ALA A 142 19.32 -12.02 27.07
CA ALA A 142 20.31 -12.01 26.00
C ALA A 142 21.17 -10.73 26.04
N ALA A 143 22.46 -10.92 25.74
CA ALA A 143 23.53 -10.02 25.32
C ALA A 143 23.53 -8.54 25.79
N SER A 144 24.69 -8.08 26.26
CA SER A 144 24.96 -6.74 26.78
C SER A 144 24.42 -5.62 25.88
N THR A 145 23.27 -5.07 26.27
CA THR A 145 22.64 -3.92 25.64
C THR A 145 23.40 -2.65 26.02
N ALA A 146 23.62 -1.77 25.03
CA ALA A 146 24.15 -0.45 25.27
C ALA A 146 23.18 0.33 26.19
N THR A 147 23.60 0.54 27.43
CA THR A 147 22.85 1.30 28.43
C THR A 147 23.09 2.78 28.20
N MET A 148 22.16 3.46 27.53
CA MET A 148 22.10 4.92 27.58
C MET A 148 21.59 5.33 28.96
N GLY A 149 22.49 5.60 29.90
CA GLY A 149 22.13 6.10 31.25
C GLY A 149 21.61 5.03 32.22
N GLY A 150 21.93 3.76 32.02
CA GLY A 150 21.64 2.67 32.98
C GLY A 150 20.19 2.17 33.01
N GLN A 151 19.27 2.77 32.25
CA GLN A 151 17.91 2.24 32.08
C GLN A 151 17.80 1.46 30.76
N PRO A 152 17.11 0.31 30.75
CA PRO A 152 16.88 -0.43 29.51
C PRO A 152 16.02 0.42 28.56
N PHE A 153 16.51 0.59 27.33
CA PHE A 153 15.74 1.25 26.27
C PHE A 153 14.44 0.48 26.03
N ARG A 154 13.30 1.17 26.05
CA ARG A 154 11.99 0.62 25.74
C ARG A 154 11.37 1.44 24.61
N PRO A 155 11.24 0.89 23.39
CA PRO A 155 10.60 1.62 22.31
C PRO A 155 9.13 1.90 22.64
N ALA A 156 8.61 3.01 22.14
CA ALA A 156 7.19 3.33 22.26
C ALA A 156 6.35 2.28 21.52
N LEU A 157 5.17 1.95 22.03
CA LEU A 157 4.21 1.09 21.33
C LEU A 157 3.22 1.94 20.53
N VAL A 158 2.96 1.55 19.30
CA VAL A 158 2.02 2.24 18.39
C VAL A 158 1.05 1.26 17.76
N ALA A 159 -0.22 1.67 17.68
CA ALA A 159 -1.29 0.93 17.04
C ALA A 159 -2.24 1.93 16.37
N ASN A 160 -2.92 1.47 15.32
CA ASN A 160 -4.06 2.18 14.78
C ASN A 160 -5.36 1.75 15.45
N TYR A 161 -6.43 2.51 15.20
CA TYR A 161 -7.77 2.07 15.53
C TYR A 161 -8.13 0.79 14.79
N LEU A 162 -8.89 -0.07 15.47
CA LEU A 162 -9.46 -1.25 14.86
C LEU A 162 -10.39 -0.84 13.72
N ALA A 163 -10.10 -1.30 12.50
CA ALA A 163 -10.87 -0.95 11.31
C ALA A 163 -12.32 -1.41 11.40
N GLN A 164 -12.53 -2.65 11.85
CA GLN A 164 -13.84 -3.25 12.00
C GLN A 164 -13.79 -4.38 13.04
N ARG A 165 -14.71 -4.35 14.02
CA ARG A 165 -14.88 -5.46 14.97
C ARG A 165 -15.72 -6.58 14.38
N ASP A 166 -16.92 -6.26 13.92
CA ASP A 166 -17.85 -7.21 13.33
C ASP A 166 -17.87 -7.06 11.81
N LEU A 167 -17.29 -8.01 11.08
CA LEU A 167 -17.24 -8.00 9.63
C LEU A 167 -18.58 -8.51 9.05
N SER A 168 -19.66 -7.78 9.35
CA SER A 168 -21.03 -8.15 8.96
C SER A 168 -21.19 -8.12 7.45
N THR A 169 -21.26 -9.32 6.86
CA THR A 169 -21.13 -9.55 5.43
C THR A 169 -22.27 -10.43 4.94
N ILE A 170 -22.85 -10.11 3.79
CA ILE A 170 -23.68 -11.06 3.04
C ILE A 170 -22.92 -11.55 1.82
N ILE A 171 -22.86 -12.87 1.64
CA ILE A 171 -22.29 -13.55 0.49
C ILE A 171 -23.44 -14.00 -0.40
N ILE A 172 -23.45 -13.55 -1.63
CA ILE A 172 -24.57 -13.66 -2.57
C ILE A 172 -24.13 -14.50 -3.77
N PRO A 173 -24.29 -15.83 -3.73
CA PRO A 173 -24.15 -16.65 -4.91
C PRO A 173 -25.30 -16.41 -5.87
N PHE A 174 -25.02 -16.21 -7.15
CA PHE A 174 -26.06 -16.08 -8.16
C PHE A 174 -25.74 -16.85 -9.44
N ALA A 175 -26.78 -17.17 -10.20
CA ALA A 175 -26.71 -17.85 -11.48
C ALA A 175 -27.46 -17.03 -12.54
N ALA A 176 -26.89 -16.94 -13.74
CA ALA A 176 -27.54 -16.39 -14.91
C ALA A 176 -28.42 -17.48 -15.55
N ILE A 177 -29.74 -17.35 -15.46
CA ILE A 177 -30.69 -18.38 -15.89
C ILE A 177 -31.71 -17.77 -16.87
N GLY A 178 -31.87 -18.43 -18.01
CA GLY A 178 -32.90 -18.10 -19.00
C GLY A 178 -34.30 -18.53 -18.58
N ALA A 179 -35.31 -18.07 -19.32
CA ALA A 179 -36.71 -18.42 -19.04
C ALA A 179 -36.99 -19.95 -19.12
N ASP A 180 -36.16 -20.68 -19.86
CA ASP A 180 -36.21 -22.14 -19.99
C ASP A 180 -35.49 -22.90 -18.84
N GLY A 181 -34.96 -22.17 -17.86
CA GLY A 181 -34.23 -22.73 -16.72
C GLY A 181 -32.79 -23.11 -17.02
N LYS A 182 -32.28 -22.89 -18.24
CA LYS A 182 -30.89 -23.16 -18.60
C LYS A 182 -29.97 -21.98 -18.28
N ALA A 183 -28.66 -22.23 -18.24
CA ALA A 183 -27.68 -21.16 -18.16
C ALA A 183 -27.81 -20.19 -19.35
N CYS A 184 -27.61 -18.90 -19.09
CA CYS A 184 -27.61 -17.89 -20.14
C CYS A 184 -26.48 -18.12 -21.17
N PRO A 185 -26.61 -17.59 -22.40
CA PRO A 185 -25.55 -17.65 -23.39
C PRO A 185 -24.20 -17.14 -22.83
N SER A 186 -23.12 -17.85 -23.13
CA SER A 186 -21.76 -17.56 -22.64
C SER A 186 -21.56 -17.68 -21.12
N THR A 187 -22.51 -18.29 -20.41
CA THR A 187 -22.37 -18.62 -18.99
C THR A 187 -22.52 -20.10 -18.71
N GLN A 188 -22.20 -20.53 -17.50
CA GLN A 188 -22.55 -21.86 -16.99
C GLN A 188 -23.23 -21.73 -15.63
N LEU A 189 -23.93 -22.79 -15.22
CA LEU A 189 -24.42 -22.86 -13.85
C LEU A 189 -23.24 -22.95 -12.87
N PRO A 190 -23.36 -22.40 -11.66
CA PRO A 190 -22.32 -22.49 -10.66
C PRO A 190 -21.95 -23.94 -10.34
N GLN A 191 -20.65 -24.23 -10.31
CA GLN A 191 -20.12 -25.56 -10.01
C GLN A 191 -20.00 -25.82 -8.50
N VAL A 192 -19.92 -24.75 -7.70
CA VAL A 192 -19.78 -24.81 -6.25
C VAL A 192 -21.15 -24.67 -5.58
N PRO A 193 -21.63 -25.67 -4.82
CA PRO A 193 -22.91 -25.56 -4.12
C PRO A 193 -22.82 -24.56 -2.95
N VAL A 194 -23.96 -23.95 -2.60
CA VAL A 194 -24.07 -22.96 -1.51
C VAL A 194 -23.59 -23.52 -0.16
N SER A 195 -23.73 -24.84 0.08
CA SER A 195 -23.21 -25.49 1.29
C SER A 195 -21.67 -25.45 1.36
N GLN A 196 -20.98 -25.63 0.24
CA GLN A 196 -19.52 -25.53 0.18
C GLN A 196 -19.06 -24.08 0.32
N VAL A 197 -19.80 -23.11 -0.23
CA VAL A 197 -19.56 -21.69 0.04
C VAL A 197 -19.67 -21.41 1.55
N LYS A 198 -20.72 -21.91 2.23
CA LYS A 198 -20.85 -21.77 3.69
C LYS A 198 -19.64 -22.34 4.45
N GLN A 199 -19.11 -23.48 4.02
CA GLN A 199 -17.91 -24.08 4.61
C GLN A 199 -16.63 -23.27 4.35
N ALA A 200 -16.54 -22.53 3.25
CA ALA A 200 -15.41 -21.64 2.97
C ALA A 200 -15.51 -20.31 3.74
N ILE A 201 -16.71 -19.86 4.07
CA ILE A 201 -16.96 -18.56 4.72
C ILE A 201 -16.91 -18.67 6.25
N PHE A 202 -17.65 -19.62 6.83
CA PHE A 202 -17.89 -19.69 8.27
C PHE A 202 -17.06 -20.75 8.96
N GLN A 203 -16.27 -20.35 9.96
CA GLN A 203 -15.53 -21.28 10.80
C GLN A 203 -16.47 -22.25 11.54
N GLU A 204 -17.68 -21.82 11.88
CA GLU A 204 -18.69 -22.66 12.54
C GLU A 204 -19.14 -23.83 11.66
N ALA A 205 -19.07 -23.67 10.33
CA ALA A 205 -19.42 -24.70 9.35
C ALA A 205 -18.22 -25.59 8.96
N ASN A 206 -16.99 -25.17 9.30
CA ASN A 206 -15.76 -25.87 8.97
C ASN A 206 -14.70 -25.55 10.04
N ARG A 207 -14.80 -26.18 11.21
CA ARG A 207 -14.04 -25.82 12.42
C ARG A 207 -12.53 -26.02 12.28
N ASP A 208 -12.13 -27.05 11.55
CA ASP A 208 -10.73 -27.47 11.39
C ASP A 208 -10.10 -26.92 10.09
N GLY A 209 -10.94 -26.45 9.17
CA GLY A 209 -10.51 -25.89 7.90
C GLY A 209 -10.23 -24.40 7.96
N ILE A 210 -9.53 -23.93 6.93
CA ILE A 210 -9.34 -22.50 6.69
C ILE A 210 -10.62 -21.95 6.07
N THR A 211 -11.15 -20.91 6.69
CA THR A 211 -12.32 -20.17 6.25
C THR A 211 -12.03 -18.67 6.28
N VAL A 212 -12.87 -17.87 5.63
CA VAL A 212 -12.77 -16.40 5.72
C VAL A 212 -12.89 -15.96 7.18
N GLY A 213 -13.88 -16.49 7.91
CA GLY A 213 -14.08 -16.20 9.33
C GLY A 213 -12.90 -16.60 10.22
N SER A 214 -12.34 -17.80 10.01
CA SER A 214 -11.18 -18.25 10.77
C SER A 214 -9.93 -17.42 10.47
N LEU A 215 -9.73 -17.00 9.21
CA LEU A 215 -8.59 -16.17 8.83
C LEU A 215 -8.64 -14.81 9.52
N TYR A 216 -9.76 -14.09 9.41
CA TYR A 216 -9.94 -12.82 10.11
C TYR A 216 -9.81 -12.99 11.63
N ASN A 217 -10.42 -14.02 12.20
CA ASN A 217 -10.36 -14.27 13.64
C ASN A 217 -8.92 -14.56 14.11
N GLN A 218 -8.17 -15.39 13.38
CA GLN A 218 -6.81 -15.79 13.76
C GLN A 218 -5.81 -14.64 13.55
N CYS A 219 -5.83 -13.97 12.40
CA CYS A 219 -4.89 -12.89 12.09
C CYS A 219 -5.14 -11.62 12.91
N SER A 220 -6.38 -11.40 13.37
CA SER A 220 -6.74 -10.25 14.20
C SER A 220 -6.72 -10.54 15.69
N TYR A 221 -6.36 -11.75 16.12
CA TYR A 221 -6.42 -12.17 17.54
C TYR A 221 -7.82 -12.04 18.14
N GLY A 222 -8.83 -12.36 17.33
CA GLY A 222 -10.24 -12.27 17.69
C GLY A 222 -10.82 -10.86 17.72
N LYS A 223 -10.05 -9.83 17.33
CA LYS A 223 -10.52 -8.43 17.26
C LYS A 223 -11.53 -8.22 16.12
N THR A 224 -11.35 -8.89 14.99
CA THR A 224 -12.24 -8.84 13.82
C THR A 224 -12.87 -10.20 13.60
N ARG A 225 -14.20 -10.25 13.50
CA ARG A 225 -14.96 -11.50 13.38
C ARG A 225 -15.99 -11.48 12.24
N LEU A 226 -15.95 -12.53 11.42
CA LEU A 226 -17.00 -12.90 10.48
C LEU A 226 -17.58 -14.24 10.95
N THR A 227 -18.85 -14.26 11.34
CA THR A 227 -19.52 -15.43 11.94
C THR A 227 -20.90 -15.61 11.32
N SER A 228 -21.48 -16.80 11.45
CA SER A 228 -22.87 -17.03 11.01
C SER A 228 -23.92 -16.23 11.80
N LEU A 229 -23.53 -15.62 12.92
CA LEU A 229 -24.38 -14.75 13.73
C LEU A 229 -24.49 -13.33 13.15
N ASN A 230 -23.40 -12.80 12.59
CA ASN A 230 -23.35 -11.42 12.09
C ASN A 230 -23.38 -11.33 10.55
N SER A 231 -23.33 -12.46 9.87
CA SER A 231 -23.15 -12.57 8.42
C SER A 231 -24.02 -13.70 7.85
N LEU A 232 -24.25 -13.67 6.53
CA LEU A 232 -25.12 -14.61 5.85
C LEU A 232 -24.53 -15.07 4.53
N VAL A 233 -24.62 -16.37 4.23
CA VAL A 233 -24.53 -16.86 2.84
C VAL A 233 -25.95 -17.08 2.34
N ALA A 234 -26.37 -16.27 1.39
CA ALA A 234 -27.72 -16.29 0.83
C ALA A 234 -27.99 -17.60 0.05
N PRO A 235 -29.27 -17.98 -0.14
CA PRO A 235 -29.64 -18.95 -1.16
C PRO A 235 -29.15 -18.51 -2.55
N LEU A 236 -29.03 -19.48 -3.48
CA LEU A 236 -28.65 -19.17 -4.86
C LEU A 236 -29.70 -18.25 -5.49
N VAL A 237 -29.29 -17.03 -5.85
CA VAL A 237 -30.12 -16.05 -6.55
C VAL A 237 -30.15 -16.39 -8.04
N LYS A 238 -31.33 -16.39 -8.65
CA LYS A 238 -31.50 -16.61 -10.09
C LYS A 238 -31.75 -15.27 -10.76
N LEU A 239 -30.85 -14.86 -11.66
CA LEU A 239 -30.95 -13.62 -12.41
C LEU A 239 -31.27 -13.90 -13.89
N PRO A 240 -32.02 -13.03 -14.57
CA PRO A 240 -32.20 -13.12 -16.01
C PRO A 240 -30.88 -12.86 -16.76
N CYS A 241 -30.82 -13.23 -18.04
CA CYS A 241 -29.60 -13.11 -18.85
C CYS A 241 -29.15 -11.67 -19.13
N ASN A 242 -30.07 -10.73 -19.05
CA ASN A 242 -29.85 -9.31 -19.19
C ASN A 242 -30.91 -8.56 -18.38
N GLY A 243 -30.67 -7.28 -18.15
CA GLY A 243 -31.62 -6.41 -17.47
C GLY A 243 -31.21 -4.95 -17.55
N THR A 244 -31.90 -4.12 -16.79
CA THR A 244 -31.58 -2.70 -16.66
C THR A 244 -31.78 -2.32 -15.21
N THR A 245 -30.75 -1.71 -14.61
CA THR A 245 -30.82 -1.18 -13.25
C THR A 245 -30.34 0.25 -13.27
N ASN A 246 -31.09 1.18 -12.67
CA ASN A 246 -30.77 2.61 -12.67
C ASN A 246 -30.51 3.16 -14.09
N ASP A 247 -31.35 2.78 -15.06
CA ASP A 247 -31.23 3.13 -16.48
C ASP A 247 -29.94 2.64 -17.18
N VAL A 248 -29.16 1.78 -16.54
CA VAL A 248 -27.97 1.15 -17.11
C VAL A 248 -28.28 -0.29 -17.48
N ALA A 249 -28.21 -0.59 -18.78
CA ALA A 249 -28.38 -1.94 -19.29
C ALA A 249 -27.15 -2.80 -18.97
N TRP A 250 -27.40 -4.05 -18.58
CA TRP A 250 -26.36 -5.03 -18.27
C TRP A 250 -26.65 -6.38 -18.92
N THR A 251 -25.62 -7.16 -19.23
CA THR A 251 -25.75 -8.48 -19.85
C THR A 251 -24.61 -9.43 -19.49
N PHE A 252 -24.95 -10.69 -19.18
CA PHE A 252 -23.98 -11.75 -18.87
C PHE A 252 -23.05 -12.15 -20.03
N SER A 253 -23.31 -11.66 -21.24
CA SER A 253 -22.43 -11.86 -22.40
C SER A 253 -21.17 -10.99 -22.38
N LYS A 254 -21.08 -10.04 -21.45
CA LYS A 254 -19.98 -9.07 -21.30
C LYS A 254 -19.44 -9.08 -19.88
N CYS A 255 -18.35 -8.36 -19.68
CA CYS A 255 -17.76 -8.16 -18.35
C CYS A 255 -17.26 -6.73 -18.18
N ASP A 256 -18.07 -5.74 -18.59
CA ASP A 256 -17.77 -4.35 -18.28
C ASP A 256 -18.19 -4.04 -16.84
N PHE A 257 -17.66 -2.95 -16.27
CA PHE A 257 -17.97 -2.53 -14.90
C PHE A 257 -19.48 -2.38 -14.66
N ASP A 258 -20.17 -1.77 -15.62
CA ASP A 258 -21.61 -1.56 -15.57
C ASP A 258 -22.38 -2.88 -15.57
N ASP A 259 -21.87 -3.92 -16.23
CA ASP A 259 -22.52 -5.21 -16.26
C ASP A 259 -22.49 -5.88 -14.89
N PHE A 260 -21.30 -6.07 -14.30
CA PHE A 260 -21.21 -6.77 -13.02
C PHE A 260 -21.73 -5.97 -11.83
N ASN A 261 -21.76 -4.64 -11.94
CA ASN A 261 -22.46 -3.80 -10.97
C ASN A 261 -23.99 -3.91 -11.14
N GLY A 262 -24.49 -4.01 -12.38
CA GLY A 262 -25.89 -4.29 -12.68
C GLY A 262 -26.36 -5.64 -12.13
N TYR A 263 -25.55 -6.70 -12.24
CA TYR A 263 -25.84 -8.00 -11.64
C TYR A 263 -25.99 -7.90 -10.11
N ALA A 264 -25.11 -7.13 -9.47
CA ALA A 264 -25.13 -6.91 -8.02
C ALA A 264 -26.41 -6.19 -7.57
N ASP A 265 -26.84 -5.15 -8.29
CA ASP A 265 -28.09 -4.46 -8.00
C ASP A 265 -29.31 -5.38 -8.20
N ALA A 266 -29.35 -6.17 -9.27
CA ALA A 266 -30.42 -7.12 -9.53
C ALA A 266 -30.47 -8.25 -8.49
N ALA A 267 -29.31 -8.72 -8.02
CA ALA A 267 -29.24 -9.70 -6.94
C ALA A 267 -29.73 -9.13 -5.60
N ASP A 268 -29.39 -7.87 -5.31
CA ASP A 268 -29.88 -7.16 -4.13
C ASP A 268 -31.41 -7.04 -4.16
N GLU A 269 -31.99 -6.65 -5.30
CA GLU A 269 -33.44 -6.56 -5.48
C GLU A 269 -34.14 -7.92 -5.30
N ALA A 270 -33.59 -8.98 -5.93
CA ALA A 270 -34.13 -10.33 -5.81
C ALA A 270 -34.13 -10.86 -4.36
N LEU A 271 -33.10 -10.51 -3.57
CA LEU A 271 -33.04 -10.86 -2.15
C LEU A 271 -34.00 -10.02 -1.30
N ARG A 272 -34.16 -8.72 -1.60
CA ARG A 272 -35.15 -7.88 -0.92
C ARG A 272 -36.57 -8.36 -1.16
N ALA A 273 -36.89 -8.80 -2.38
CA ALA A 273 -38.17 -9.43 -2.70
C ALA A 273 -38.44 -10.72 -1.89
N GLN A 274 -37.40 -11.37 -1.40
CA GLN A 274 -37.47 -12.53 -0.49
C GLN A 274 -37.49 -12.14 1.00
N GLY A 275 -37.55 -10.84 1.32
CA GLY A 275 -37.58 -10.34 2.70
C GLY A 275 -36.20 -10.24 3.38
N VAL A 276 -35.10 -10.38 2.62
CA VAL A 276 -33.75 -10.20 3.19
C VAL A 276 -33.47 -8.71 3.40
N VAL A 277 -33.22 -8.32 4.65
CA VAL A 277 -32.85 -6.94 5.01
C VAL A 277 -31.34 -6.76 4.80
N LEU A 278 -30.94 -6.35 3.59
CA LEU A 278 -29.53 -6.23 3.19
C LEU A 278 -28.77 -5.17 3.99
N GLU A 279 -29.47 -4.18 4.53
CA GLU A 279 -28.91 -3.07 5.32
C GLU A 279 -28.34 -3.54 6.66
N ARG A 280 -28.67 -4.77 7.10
CA ARG A 280 -28.01 -5.40 8.26
C ARG A 280 -26.56 -5.77 7.99
N TYR A 281 -26.17 -5.94 6.72
CA TYR A 281 -24.83 -6.35 6.32
C TYR A 281 -24.11 -5.17 5.70
N LYS A 282 -23.03 -4.71 6.36
CA LYS A 282 -22.22 -3.60 5.87
C LYS A 282 -21.54 -3.95 4.54
N TYR A 283 -21.08 -5.19 4.39
CA TYR A 283 -20.34 -5.67 3.22
C TYR A 283 -21.17 -6.66 2.40
N ARG A 284 -21.02 -6.62 1.07
CA ARG A 284 -21.70 -7.51 0.12
C ARG A 284 -20.68 -8.13 -0.82
N VAL A 285 -20.61 -9.45 -0.83
CA VAL A 285 -19.73 -10.21 -1.71
C VAL A 285 -20.57 -10.98 -2.72
N TYR A 286 -20.41 -10.69 -4.00
CA TYR A 286 -21.16 -11.27 -5.09
C TYR A 286 -20.34 -12.38 -5.74
N LEU A 287 -20.86 -13.61 -5.73
CA LEU A 287 -20.16 -14.73 -6.38
C LEU A 287 -20.67 -14.86 -7.81
N VAL A 288 -19.84 -14.48 -8.77
CA VAL A 288 -20.17 -14.37 -10.19
C VAL A 288 -20.08 -15.76 -10.83
N PRO A 289 -21.12 -16.26 -11.54
CA PRO A 289 -21.10 -17.58 -12.16
C PRO A 289 -20.06 -17.63 -13.30
N PRO A 290 -19.68 -18.82 -13.80
CA PRO A 290 -18.79 -18.91 -14.95
C PRO A 290 -19.35 -18.10 -16.11
N SER A 291 -18.56 -17.17 -16.65
CA SER A 291 -18.96 -16.21 -17.68
C SER A 291 -17.74 -15.70 -18.45
N THR A 292 -17.90 -14.63 -19.23
CA THR A 292 -16.80 -13.91 -19.88
C THR A 292 -15.91 -13.12 -18.90
N CYS A 293 -16.30 -13.03 -17.63
CA CYS A 293 -15.49 -12.41 -16.58
C CYS A 293 -14.32 -13.30 -16.16
N GLY A 294 -13.09 -12.87 -16.51
CA GLY A 294 -11.86 -13.60 -16.23
C GLY A 294 -11.13 -13.22 -14.94
N PHE A 295 -11.69 -12.33 -14.10
CA PHE A 295 -11.04 -11.92 -12.84
C PHE A 295 -11.15 -12.99 -11.75
N VAL A 296 -10.17 -13.02 -10.84
CA VAL A 296 -10.25 -13.81 -9.60
C VAL A 296 -11.22 -13.15 -8.63
N GLY A 297 -11.04 -11.85 -8.42
CA GLY A 297 -11.92 -11.01 -7.63
C GLY A 297 -11.73 -9.53 -7.98
N LEU A 298 -12.67 -8.72 -7.52
CA LEU A 298 -12.64 -7.26 -7.57
C LEU A 298 -13.29 -6.72 -6.29
N GLY A 299 -12.80 -5.61 -5.76
CA GLY A 299 -13.36 -5.00 -4.56
C GLY A 299 -13.26 -3.49 -4.57
N TYR A 300 -14.26 -2.80 -4.02
CA TYR A 300 -14.12 -1.38 -3.74
C TYR A 300 -13.09 -1.16 -2.64
N ILE A 301 -12.14 -0.26 -2.89
CA ILE A 301 -11.12 0.10 -1.90
C ILE A 301 -11.68 1.15 -0.95
N GLY A 302 -11.71 0.80 0.33
CA GLY A 302 -12.28 1.61 1.39
C GLY A 302 -13.79 1.50 1.44
N CYS A 303 -14.32 1.66 2.65
CA CYS A 303 -15.74 1.62 2.95
C CYS A 303 -16.04 2.46 4.18
N ASP A 304 -16.21 3.75 3.96
CA ASP A 304 -16.60 4.71 4.99
C ASP A 304 -18.12 4.79 5.20
N GLY A 305 -18.90 3.99 4.46
CA GLY A 305 -20.37 3.99 4.51
C GLY A 305 -21.03 5.02 3.58
N SER A 306 -20.25 5.73 2.76
CA SER A 306 -20.81 6.65 1.75
C SER A 306 -21.42 5.94 0.54
N TYR A 307 -21.10 4.66 0.33
CA TYR A 307 -21.65 3.77 -0.70
C TYR A 307 -21.73 2.33 -0.17
N THR A 308 -22.46 1.47 -0.88
CA THR A 308 -22.54 0.04 -0.60
C THR A 308 -21.18 -0.62 -0.80
N CYS A 309 -20.68 -1.30 0.22
CA CYS A 309 -19.42 -2.03 0.14
C CYS A 309 -19.58 -3.30 -0.66
N ARG A 310 -18.96 -3.33 -1.85
CA ARG A 310 -19.08 -4.44 -2.78
C ARG A 310 -17.73 -5.07 -3.06
N ALA A 311 -17.78 -6.38 -3.23
CA ALA A 311 -16.73 -7.21 -3.80
C ALA A 311 -17.36 -8.26 -4.71
N TRP A 312 -16.65 -8.68 -5.76
CA TRP A 312 -17.04 -9.70 -6.71
C TRP A 312 -16.00 -10.79 -6.74
N ILE A 313 -16.44 -12.05 -6.80
CA ILE A 313 -15.57 -13.21 -6.82
C ILE A 313 -15.88 -14.02 -8.07
N GLY A 314 -14.84 -14.28 -8.86
CA GLY A 314 -14.94 -15.07 -10.08
C GLY A 314 -15.29 -16.52 -9.80
N ALA A 315 -15.90 -17.18 -10.78
CA ALA A 315 -16.52 -18.49 -10.62
C ALA A 315 -15.61 -19.59 -10.06
N GLY A 316 -14.35 -19.61 -10.49
CA GLY A 316 -13.35 -20.59 -10.04
C GLY A 316 -12.96 -20.45 -8.56
N PHE A 317 -13.42 -19.38 -7.89
CA PHE A 317 -12.96 -18.98 -6.55
C PHE A 317 -14.09 -18.83 -5.54
N TRP A 318 -15.31 -19.29 -5.85
CA TRP A 318 -16.48 -19.22 -4.95
C TRP A 318 -16.24 -19.84 -3.56
N ALA A 319 -15.37 -20.85 -3.49
CA ALA A 319 -14.98 -21.54 -2.26
C ALA A 319 -13.52 -21.29 -1.87
N SER A 320 -12.89 -20.20 -2.36
CA SER A 320 -11.53 -19.81 -1.99
C SER A 320 -11.55 -18.79 -0.85
N PRO A 321 -11.20 -19.18 0.40
CA PRO A 321 -11.14 -18.23 1.51
C PRO A 321 -10.15 -17.09 1.25
N ALA A 322 -9.02 -17.39 0.59
CA ALA A 322 -7.99 -16.41 0.29
C ALA A 322 -8.50 -15.31 -0.64
N ALA A 323 -9.16 -15.67 -1.76
CA ALA A 323 -9.71 -14.70 -2.70
C ALA A 323 -10.79 -13.84 -2.04
N ILE A 324 -11.71 -14.46 -1.29
CA ILE A 324 -12.81 -13.73 -0.64
C ILE A 324 -12.28 -12.78 0.44
N ALA A 325 -11.31 -13.21 1.24
CA ALA A 325 -10.69 -12.35 2.25
C ALA A 325 -9.82 -11.23 1.64
N HIS A 326 -9.18 -11.46 0.49
CA HIS A 326 -8.48 -10.42 -0.28
C HIS A 326 -9.43 -9.30 -0.67
N GLU A 327 -10.55 -9.63 -1.32
CA GLU A 327 -11.50 -8.62 -1.79
C GLU A 327 -12.22 -7.91 -0.63
N LEU A 328 -12.53 -8.62 0.45
CA LEU A 328 -13.02 -7.98 1.68
C LEU A 328 -11.96 -7.07 2.32
N GLY A 329 -10.67 -7.42 2.20
CA GLY A 329 -9.54 -6.58 2.59
C GLY A 329 -9.56 -5.22 1.90
N HIS A 330 -9.90 -5.16 0.62
CA HIS A 330 -10.09 -3.89 -0.09
C HIS A 330 -11.18 -3.03 0.55
N ASN A 331 -12.33 -3.61 0.89
CA ASN A 331 -13.38 -2.87 1.60
C ASN A 331 -12.88 -2.34 2.97
N LEU A 332 -11.87 -2.97 3.58
CA LEU A 332 -11.21 -2.50 4.81
C LEU A 332 -10.05 -1.53 4.56
N PHE A 333 -10.06 -0.81 3.43
CA PHE A 333 -9.04 0.18 3.03
C PHE A 333 -7.66 -0.43 2.74
N LEU A 334 -7.53 -1.74 2.58
CA LEU A 334 -6.25 -2.31 2.16
C LEU A 334 -6.06 -2.11 0.66
N ASN A 335 -4.86 -1.70 0.28
CA ASN A 335 -4.40 -1.73 -1.10
C ASN A 335 -3.54 -2.99 -1.31
N HIS A 336 -3.13 -3.26 -2.54
CA HIS A 336 -2.29 -4.41 -2.83
C HIS A 336 -0.94 -4.35 -2.08
N ALA A 337 -0.40 -5.55 -1.84
CA ALA A 337 0.93 -5.72 -1.30
C ALA A 337 1.90 -6.03 -2.45
N ASN A 338 2.74 -5.05 -2.73
CA ASN A 338 3.66 -5.07 -3.86
C ASN A 338 5.01 -5.66 -3.44
N SER A 339 5.84 -6.02 -4.41
CA SER A 339 7.28 -6.19 -4.20
C SER A 339 8.09 -5.52 -5.32
N ILE A 340 9.41 -5.61 -5.22
CA ILE A 340 10.33 -5.19 -6.29
C ILE A 340 10.91 -6.45 -6.92
N ASN A 341 10.80 -6.58 -8.23
CA ASN A 341 11.39 -7.70 -8.96
C ASN A 341 12.89 -7.50 -9.25
N THR A 342 13.51 -8.45 -9.92
CA THR A 342 14.95 -8.45 -10.23
C THR A 342 15.37 -7.28 -11.12
N GLU A 343 14.45 -6.68 -11.87
CA GLU A 343 14.70 -5.51 -12.73
C GLU A 343 14.47 -4.18 -12.00
N GLY A 344 14.10 -4.20 -10.72
CA GLY A 344 13.81 -2.99 -9.95
C GLY A 344 12.41 -2.42 -10.22
N VAL A 345 11.52 -3.19 -10.85
CA VAL A 345 10.14 -2.77 -11.16
C VAL A 345 9.21 -3.20 -10.03
N ILE A 346 8.25 -2.33 -9.70
CA ILE A 346 7.22 -2.63 -8.71
C ILE A 346 6.22 -3.62 -9.33
N GLU A 347 6.08 -4.78 -8.71
CA GLU A 347 5.07 -5.77 -9.04
C GLU A 347 3.92 -5.68 -8.02
N GLU A 348 2.73 -5.31 -8.51
CA GLU A 348 1.54 -5.04 -7.68
C GLU A 348 1.14 -6.22 -6.80
N TYR A 349 1.36 -7.44 -7.27
CA TYR A 349 1.09 -8.68 -6.53
C TYR A 349 2.36 -9.43 -6.18
N GLY A 350 3.51 -8.75 -6.13
CA GLY A 350 4.79 -9.41 -5.94
C GLY A 350 5.08 -9.83 -4.49
N ASP A 351 4.27 -9.39 -3.51
CA ASP A 351 4.39 -9.84 -2.12
C ASP A 351 3.76 -11.22 -1.92
N MET A 352 4.60 -12.23 -1.69
CA MET A 352 4.17 -13.61 -1.47
C MET A 352 3.85 -13.93 0.00
N THR A 353 3.93 -12.93 0.89
CA THR A 353 3.85 -13.10 2.34
C THR A 353 2.58 -12.49 2.95
N GLY A 354 1.84 -11.71 2.18
CA GLY A 354 0.57 -11.09 2.56
C GLY A 354 -0.61 -11.64 1.76
N ILE A 355 -1.82 -11.57 2.32
CA ILE A 355 -3.03 -11.93 1.56
C ILE A 355 -3.36 -10.91 0.45
N MET A 356 -2.93 -9.66 0.60
CA MET A 356 -3.14 -8.61 -0.40
C MET A 356 -2.10 -8.61 -1.52
N GLY A 357 -1.14 -9.52 -1.50
CA GLY A 357 -0.14 -9.67 -2.55
C GLY A 357 -0.52 -10.79 -3.50
N TYR A 358 0.44 -11.65 -3.87
CA TYR A 358 0.18 -12.77 -4.76
C TYR A 358 -0.91 -13.69 -4.18
N CYS A 359 -1.66 -14.36 -5.06
CA CYS A 359 -2.50 -15.49 -4.66
C CYS A 359 -1.59 -16.68 -4.25
N CYS A 360 -2.03 -17.91 -4.05
CA CYS A 360 -3.36 -18.42 -3.83
C CYS A 360 -3.43 -19.08 -2.43
N ASP A 361 -2.38 -18.87 -1.62
CA ASP A 361 -2.28 -19.42 -0.28
C ASP A 361 -3.04 -18.54 0.71
N THR A 362 -3.52 -19.18 1.76
CA THR A 362 -4.15 -18.45 2.86
C THR A 362 -3.10 -18.09 3.92
N ARG A 363 -2.94 -16.79 4.12
CA ARG A 363 -2.00 -16.17 5.05
C ARG A 363 -2.58 -14.87 5.60
N CYS A 364 -2.02 -14.37 6.69
CA CYS A 364 -2.39 -13.07 7.22
C CYS A 364 -1.95 -11.93 6.28
N PRO A 365 -2.56 -10.74 6.40
CA PRO A 365 -2.04 -9.53 5.76
C PRO A 365 -0.59 -9.25 6.17
N SER A 366 0.12 -8.46 5.35
CA SER A 366 1.47 -8.02 5.72
C SER A 366 1.43 -7.26 7.06
N PRO A 367 2.54 -7.18 7.81
CA PRO A 367 2.58 -6.49 9.10
C PRO A 367 2.12 -5.04 9.01
N THR A 368 2.49 -4.37 7.92
CA THR A 368 2.03 -3.02 7.58
C THR A 368 0.50 -2.94 7.53
N GLN A 369 -0.14 -3.87 6.83
CA GLN A 369 -1.59 -3.92 6.68
C GLN A 369 -2.29 -4.37 7.96
N ALA A 370 -1.73 -5.33 8.69
CA ALA A 370 -2.25 -5.74 9.98
C ALA A 370 -2.17 -4.60 11.02
N TRP A 371 -1.09 -3.79 10.99
CA TRP A 371 -1.02 -2.55 11.75
C TRP A 371 -2.04 -1.51 11.27
N GLN A 372 -2.21 -1.34 9.96
CA GLN A 372 -3.25 -0.48 9.38
C GLN A 372 -4.63 -0.83 9.94
N LEU A 373 -5.00 -2.11 9.98
CA LEU A 373 -6.29 -2.56 10.48
C LEU A 373 -6.46 -2.45 12.01
N GLY A 374 -5.42 -2.06 12.74
CA GLY A 374 -5.41 -2.05 14.21
C GLY A 374 -5.32 -3.46 14.83
N TRP A 375 -4.89 -4.45 14.06
CA TRP A 375 -4.72 -5.82 14.54
C TRP A 375 -3.43 -5.96 15.33
N LEU A 376 -2.36 -5.31 14.89
CA LEU A 376 -1.05 -5.31 15.56
C LEU A 376 -0.79 -4.01 16.33
N THR A 377 -0.10 -4.17 17.47
CA THR A 377 0.59 -3.10 18.17
C THR A 377 2.09 -3.30 17.98
N MET A 378 2.77 -2.31 17.42
CA MET A 378 4.18 -2.42 17.05
C MET A 378 5.06 -1.58 17.96
N GLN A 379 6.29 -2.02 18.16
CA GLN A 379 7.35 -1.15 18.67
C GLN A 379 7.61 -0.04 17.66
N GLN A 380 7.96 1.17 18.10
CA GLN A 380 8.27 2.29 17.23
C GLN A 380 9.66 2.85 17.52
N LEU A 381 10.44 2.99 16.44
CA LEU A 381 11.64 3.81 16.40
C LEU A 381 11.41 5.06 15.54
N ASP A 382 12.07 6.13 15.94
CA ASP A 382 12.04 7.44 15.30
C ASP A 382 13.41 8.14 15.47
N ARG A 383 13.53 9.40 15.03
CA ARG A 383 14.81 10.14 15.16
C ARG A 383 15.29 10.28 16.62
N ALA A 384 14.38 10.39 17.57
CA ALA A 384 14.74 10.60 18.97
C ALA A 384 15.31 9.32 19.59
N SER A 385 14.76 8.17 19.21
CA SER A 385 15.15 6.84 19.69
C SER A 385 16.25 6.16 18.87
N LEU A 386 16.48 6.60 17.64
CA LEU A 386 17.54 6.11 16.75
C LEU A 386 18.40 7.25 16.15
N PRO A 387 19.25 7.91 16.96
CA PRO A 387 20.26 8.87 16.48
C PRO A 387 21.28 8.25 15.51
N PRO A 388 22.01 9.07 14.72
CA PRO A 388 23.08 8.57 13.86
C PRO A 388 24.22 7.91 14.66
N GLY A 389 24.71 6.80 14.15
CA GLY A 389 25.72 5.93 14.75
C GLY A 389 25.25 5.13 15.96
N GLN A 390 23.95 5.18 16.29
CA GLN A 390 23.39 4.41 17.38
C GLN A 390 22.72 3.14 16.84
N THR A 391 23.14 2.00 17.40
CA THR A 391 22.51 0.71 17.17
C THR A 391 21.57 0.37 18.33
N VAL A 392 20.34 0.02 18.00
CA VAL A 392 19.32 -0.46 18.94
C VAL A 392 19.07 -1.94 18.65
N GLN A 393 19.12 -2.78 19.69
CA GLN A 393 18.76 -4.19 19.59
C GLN A 393 17.37 -4.41 20.18
N LEU A 394 16.56 -5.23 19.51
CA LEU A 394 15.17 -5.48 19.86
C LEU A 394 14.83 -6.95 19.64
N THR A 395 13.76 -7.40 20.30
CA THR A 395 13.14 -8.70 20.02
C THR A 395 11.81 -8.46 19.31
N LEU A 396 11.59 -9.19 18.23
CA LEU A 396 10.32 -9.25 17.50
C LEU A 396 9.68 -10.61 17.72
N ASP A 397 8.52 -10.64 18.36
CA ASP A 397 7.69 -11.84 18.37
C ASP A 397 7.05 -12.05 17.00
N SER A 398 6.72 -13.30 16.68
CA SER A 398 6.04 -13.66 15.45
C SER A 398 4.64 -13.05 15.42
N GLN A 399 4.33 -12.38 14.31
CA GLN A 399 3.01 -11.83 14.02
C GLN A 399 1.92 -12.91 13.99
N ALA A 400 2.26 -14.19 13.85
CA ALA A 400 1.28 -15.25 13.85
C ALA A 400 0.74 -15.58 15.26
N VAL A 401 1.51 -15.28 16.32
CA VAL A 401 1.20 -15.74 17.69
C VAL A 401 1.05 -14.62 18.73
N ASN A 402 1.64 -13.43 18.52
CA ASN A 402 1.54 -12.28 19.43
C ASN A 402 0.93 -11.02 18.77
N PRO A 403 -0.17 -10.42 19.29
CA PRO A 403 -0.72 -9.16 18.76
C PRO A 403 0.16 -7.93 19.00
N GLN A 404 1.13 -8.01 19.91
CA GLN A 404 2.14 -6.98 20.16
C GLN A 404 3.47 -7.33 19.46
N SER A 405 3.38 -7.61 18.16
CA SER A 405 4.51 -8.03 17.33
C SER A 405 4.96 -6.95 16.35
N GLY A 406 6.23 -7.00 15.97
CA GLY A 406 6.79 -6.19 14.90
C GLY A 406 7.30 -4.82 15.34
N LEU A 407 7.93 -4.13 14.39
CA LEU A 407 8.58 -2.85 14.56
C LEU A 407 8.22 -1.92 13.39
N ARG A 408 7.83 -0.69 13.71
CA ARG A 408 7.67 0.43 12.78
C ARG A 408 8.81 1.43 12.99
N ILE A 409 9.51 1.78 11.92
CA ILE A 409 10.60 2.76 11.93
C ILE A 409 10.10 3.99 11.15
N ASN A 410 9.84 5.09 11.86
CA ASN A 410 9.34 6.32 11.27
C ASN A 410 10.46 7.16 10.63
N THR A 411 10.99 6.69 9.50
CA THR A 411 12.04 7.33 8.69
C THR A 411 11.71 8.78 8.30
N THR A 412 10.42 9.10 8.10
CA THR A 412 9.97 10.47 7.81
C THR A 412 10.35 11.50 8.87
N SER A 413 10.66 11.05 10.09
CA SER A 413 11.11 11.95 11.18
C SER A 413 12.55 12.45 11.02
N TRP A 414 13.34 11.94 10.06
CA TRP A 414 14.67 12.49 9.74
C TRP A 414 15.00 12.57 8.24
N VAL A 415 14.30 11.84 7.37
CA VAL A 415 14.43 12.00 5.91
C VAL A 415 13.07 12.19 5.26
N ALA A 416 12.86 13.37 4.69
CA ALA A 416 11.63 13.68 3.97
C ALA A 416 11.53 12.84 2.69
N GLY A 417 10.35 12.30 2.41
CA GLY A 417 10.08 11.52 1.19
C GLY A 417 10.52 10.05 1.24
N VAL A 418 11.06 9.58 2.36
CA VAL A 418 11.28 8.15 2.60
C VAL A 418 10.14 7.61 3.44
N ASP A 419 9.49 6.55 2.94
CA ASP A 419 8.35 5.94 3.61
C ASP A 419 8.79 5.18 4.88
N PRO A 420 7.94 5.11 5.92
CA PRO A 420 8.19 4.29 7.10
C PRO A 420 8.51 2.83 6.74
N VAL A 421 9.45 2.24 7.48
CA VAL A 421 9.83 0.83 7.36
C VAL A 421 9.11 0.01 8.42
N PHE A 422 8.62 -1.17 8.05
CA PHE A 422 7.95 -2.12 8.93
C PHE A 422 8.71 -3.45 8.91
N LEU A 423 8.89 -4.03 10.09
CA LEU A 423 9.57 -5.30 10.30
C LEU A 423 8.67 -6.23 11.10
N ALA A 424 8.61 -7.51 10.72
CA ALA A 424 8.02 -8.55 11.56
C ALA A 424 8.63 -9.91 11.28
N LEU A 425 8.76 -10.72 12.34
CA LEU A 425 8.93 -12.15 12.21
C LEU A 425 7.59 -12.77 11.78
N ARG A 426 7.62 -13.68 10.81
CA ARG A 426 6.45 -14.47 10.41
C ARG A 426 6.78 -15.96 10.61
N THR A 427 5.86 -16.71 11.21
CA THR A 427 5.93 -18.17 11.34
C THR A 427 4.67 -18.80 10.76
N SER A 428 4.70 -20.09 10.40
CA SER A 428 3.56 -20.78 9.76
C SER A 428 2.53 -21.24 10.78
N GLU A 429 2.14 -20.35 11.67
CA GLU A 429 1.21 -20.59 12.77
C GLU A 429 -0.14 -19.90 12.53
N ARG A 430 -1.21 -20.44 13.09
CA ARG A 430 -2.56 -19.83 13.06
C ARG A 430 -2.97 -19.36 11.66
N GLY A 431 -3.25 -18.06 11.49
CA GLY A 431 -3.69 -17.48 10.22
C GLY A 431 -2.63 -17.52 9.13
N ASP A 432 -1.36 -17.75 9.48
CA ASP A 432 -0.22 -17.96 8.60
C ASP A 432 0.09 -19.44 8.35
N LYS A 433 -0.80 -20.37 8.69
CA LYS A 433 -0.58 -21.80 8.43
C LYS A 433 -0.28 -22.12 6.96
N GLY A 434 -0.77 -21.32 6.01
CA GLY A 434 -0.47 -21.44 4.59
C GLY A 434 0.75 -20.64 4.10
N LEU A 435 1.47 -19.95 4.99
CA LEU A 435 2.71 -19.26 4.63
C LEU A 435 3.78 -20.29 4.25
N ALA A 436 4.29 -20.18 3.01
CA ALA A 436 5.29 -21.11 2.49
C ALA A 436 6.54 -21.16 3.38
N SER A 437 7.12 -22.34 3.51
CA SER A 437 8.22 -22.60 4.46
C SER A 437 9.46 -21.75 4.21
N TRP A 438 9.72 -21.33 2.96
CA TRP A 438 10.85 -20.45 2.62
C TRP A 438 10.61 -18.97 2.96
N TYR A 439 9.40 -18.58 3.37
CA TYR A 439 9.11 -17.28 3.99
C TYR A 439 8.96 -17.39 5.50
N SER A 440 8.64 -18.58 6.02
CA SER A 440 8.49 -18.83 7.45
C SER A 440 9.83 -18.75 8.19
N GLY A 441 9.83 -18.18 9.39
CA GLY A 441 11.01 -18.04 10.23
C GLY A 441 11.94 -16.87 9.85
N GLN A 442 11.52 -16.00 8.93
CA GLN A 442 12.29 -14.84 8.49
C GLN A 442 11.76 -13.53 9.09
N VAL A 443 12.65 -12.54 9.22
CA VAL A 443 12.24 -11.15 9.51
C VAL A 443 11.98 -10.46 8.18
N HIS A 444 10.70 -10.19 7.89
CA HIS A 444 10.31 -9.54 6.64
C HIS A 444 10.40 -8.03 6.74
N VAL A 445 10.86 -7.40 5.66
CA VAL A 445 11.04 -5.95 5.55
C VAL A 445 10.02 -5.38 4.57
N TYR A 446 9.29 -4.36 5.02
CA TYR A 446 8.32 -3.63 4.19
C TYR A 446 8.53 -2.12 4.29
N GLN A 447 8.14 -1.39 3.25
CA GLN A 447 7.96 0.06 3.26
C GLN A 447 6.52 0.42 2.94
N SER A 448 5.96 1.43 3.61
CA SER A 448 4.66 1.96 3.23
C SER A 448 4.41 3.35 3.80
N PRO A 449 3.80 4.26 3.01
CA PRO A 449 3.41 5.59 3.48
C PRO A 449 2.13 5.58 4.32
N VAL A 450 1.60 4.41 4.69
CA VAL A 450 0.36 4.30 5.47
C VAL A 450 0.49 5.03 6.80
N THR A 451 -0.47 5.92 7.07
CA THR A 451 -0.48 6.77 8.28
C THR A 451 -1.62 6.47 9.25
N SER A 452 -2.67 5.79 8.80
CA SER A 452 -3.86 5.52 9.60
C SER A 452 -4.66 4.33 9.08
N THR A 453 -5.67 3.90 9.83
CA THR A 453 -6.59 2.81 9.46
C THR A 453 -7.24 2.96 8.09
N TYR A 454 -7.60 4.19 7.72
CA TYR A 454 -8.41 4.48 6.52
C TYR A 454 -7.57 5.03 5.37
N ASP A 455 -6.28 4.71 5.33
CA ASP A 455 -5.32 5.22 4.35
C ASP A 455 -4.97 4.12 3.33
N PRO A 456 -5.60 4.10 2.15
CA PRO A 456 -5.49 2.99 1.19
C PRO A 456 -4.20 3.04 0.37
N ARG A 457 -3.07 2.93 1.05
CA ARG A 457 -1.74 2.94 0.44
C ARG A 457 -1.23 1.51 0.29
N PRO A 458 -0.51 1.21 -0.81
CA PRO A 458 0.13 -0.09 -0.95
C PRO A 458 1.24 -0.27 0.10
N SER A 459 1.55 -1.52 0.39
CA SER A 459 2.80 -1.90 1.05
C SER A 459 3.79 -2.39 -0.01
N LEU A 460 5.08 -2.17 0.22
CA LEU A 460 6.16 -2.65 -0.62
C LEU A 460 7.03 -3.62 0.19
N TRP A 461 7.04 -4.89 -0.18
CA TRP A 461 7.88 -5.92 0.41
C TRP A 461 9.27 -5.92 -0.25
N HIS A 462 10.33 -5.84 0.56
CA HIS A 462 11.72 -5.84 0.09
C HIS A 462 12.41 -7.20 0.21
N GLY A 463 11.85 -8.13 0.98
CA GLY A 463 12.46 -9.44 1.23
C GLY A 463 12.26 -9.94 2.65
N GLY A 464 12.70 -11.18 2.87
CA GLY A 464 12.86 -11.78 4.20
C GLY A 464 14.34 -11.91 4.55
N LEU A 465 14.68 -11.58 5.79
CA LEU A 465 16.04 -11.72 6.31
C LEU A 465 16.16 -13.05 7.05
N ASN A 466 17.09 -13.90 6.62
CA ASN A 466 17.51 -15.04 7.40
C ASN A 466 18.44 -14.58 8.53
N VAL A 467 18.71 -15.46 9.50
CA VAL A 467 19.68 -15.17 10.55
C VAL A 467 21.05 -14.87 9.93
N GLY A 468 21.64 -13.73 10.29
CA GLY A 468 22.89 -13.21 9.75
C GLY A 468 22.70 -12.23 8.59
N ASP A 469 21.53 -12.20 7.96
CA ASP A 469 21.26 -11.27 6.85
C ASP A 469 21.04 -9.84 7.36
N SER A 470 21.22 -8.89 6.43
CA SER A 470 20.95 -7.49 6.67
C SER A 470 20.27 -6.84 5.47
N TRP A 471 19.54 -5.77 5.73
CA TRP A 471 18.94 -4.92 4.70
C TRP A 471 19.22 -3.45 5.00
N THR A 472 19.40 -2.67 3.93
CA THR A 472 19.75 -1.26 4.00
C THR A 472 18.77 -0.42 3.19
N GLU A 473 18.20 0.61 3.81
CA GLU A 473 17.56 1.72 3.10
C GLU A 473 18.59 2.86 2.96
N PRO A 474 19.26 2.97 1.80
CA PRO A 474 20.37 3.91 1.64
C PRO A 474 19.93 5.37 1.77
N THR A 475 18.69 5.70 1.40
CA THR A 475 18.20 7.09 1.43
C THR A 475 18.00 7.57 2.86
N ALA A 476 17.55 6.70 3.76
CA ALA A 476 17.40 7.00 5.19
C ALA A 476 18.67 6.74 6.00
N GLY A 477 19.70 6.16 5.37
CA GLY A 477 20.88 5.63 6.05
C GLY A 477 20.48 4.62 7.13
N LEU A 478 19.53 3.73 6.86
CA LEU A 478 19.02 2.77 7.84
C LEU A 478 19.55 1.38 7.51
N VAL A 479 20.06 0.65 8.51
CA VAL A 479 20.49 -0.74 8.40
C VAL A 479 19.74 -1.58 9.43
N VAL A 480 19.18 -2.70 8.99
CA VAL A 480 18.50 -3.69 9.81
C VAL A 480 19.23 -5.02 9.69
N ARG A 481 19.43 -5.72 10.80
CA ARG A 481 20.03 -7.08 10.83
C ARG A 481 19.17 -8.05 11.59
N HIS A 482 19.09 -9.28 11.11
CA HIS A 482 18.50 -10.39 11.84
C HIS A 482 19.61 -11.15 12.56
N LEU A 483 19.71 -10.99 13.88
CA LEU A 483 20.81 -11.52 14.69
C LEU A 483 20.64 -13.01 15.04
N GLY A 484 19.38 -13.45 15.19
CA GLY A 484 19.06 -14.81 15.56
C GLY A 484 17.57 -14.99 15.84
N SER A 485 17.11 -16.25 15.90
CA SER A 485 15.74 -16.61 16.26
C SER A 485 15.73 -17.56 17.45
N SER A 486 14.70 -17.48 18.28
CA SER A 486 14.41 -18.42 19.35
C SER A 486 12.90 -18.68 19.41
N GLY A 487 12.48 -19.85 18.95
CA GLY A 487 11.06 -20.20 18.83
C GLY A 487 10.31 -19.18 17.98
N ASP A 488 9.29 -18.55 18.57
CA ASP A 488 8.46 -17.52 17.95
C ASP A 488 9.01 -16.10 18.10
N SER A 489 10.31 -15.93 18.34
CA SER A 489 10.93 -14.62 18.50
C SER A 489 12.21 -14.48 17.67
N ALA A 490 12.48 -13.26 17.20
CA ALA A 490 13.68 -12.89 16.45
C ALA A 490 14.40 -11.74 17.15
N ALA A 491 15.69 -11.89 17.42
CA ALA A 491 16.58 -10.82 17.83
C ALA A 491 17.05 -10.05 16.60
N ILE A 492 16.89 -8.73 16.61
CA ILE A 492 17.31 -7.85 15.52
C ILE A 492 18.18 -6.71 16.03
N SER A 493 18.98 -6.12 15.13
CA SER A 493 19.57 -4.79 15.35
C SER A 493 19.14 -3.81 14.28
N VAL A 494 18.99 -2.55 14.68
CA VAL A 494 18.64 -1.43 13.82
C VAL A 494 19.62 -0.31 14.07
N CYS A 495 20.22 0.24 13.01
CA CYS A 495 21.21 1.29 13.09
C CYS A 495 20.92 2.39 12.05
N CYS A 496 21.11 3.65 12.44
CA CYS A 496 21.10 4.79 11.51
C CYS A 496 22.53 5.25 11.25
N ILE A 497 22.98 5.24 10.00
CA ILE A 497 24.35 5.58 9.57
C ILE A 497 24.69 7.01 10.01
N GLY A 498 25.76 7.12 10.80
CA GLY A 498 26.34 8.37 11.29
C GLY A 498 27.51 8.90 10.45
N GLY A 499 28.00 8.12 9.49
CA GLY A 499 29.13 8.44 8.62
C GLY A 499 30.28 7.47 8.83
N ALA A 500 31.51 7.91 8.55
CA ALA A 500 32.69 7.10 8.84
C ALA A 500 32.95 7.04 10.36
N GLU A 501 33.59 5.96 10.80
CA GLU A 501 34.11 5.88 12.16
C GLU A 501 35.18 6.94 12.42
N THR A 502 35.14 7.50 13.63
CA THR A 502 36.06 8.54 14.11
C THR A 502 36.57 8.14 15.49
N ALA A 503 37.72 8.70 15.90
CA ALA A 503 38.23 8.42 17.24
C ALA A 503 37.23 8.79 18.36
N ALA A 504 36.32 9.74 18.09
CA ALA A 504 35.25 10.12 19.01
C ALA A 504 34.09 9.11 19.04
N SER A 505 33.59 8.65 17.89
CA SER A 505 32.54 7.64 17.83
C SER A 505 33.00 6.32 18.44
N CYS A 506 34.23 5.89 18.13
CA CYS A 506 34.84 4.70 18.70
C CYS A 506 34.98 4.78 20.23
N ALA A 507 35.41 5.92 20.77
CA ALA A 507 35.50 6.13 22.21
C ALA A 507 34.11 6.18 22.88
N ALA A 508 33.08 6.58 22.14
CA ALA A 508 31.69 6.60 22.58
C ALA A 508 30.94 5.29 22.33
N LEU A 509 31.61 4.24 21.84
CA LEU A 509 31.00 2.96 21.47
C LEU A 509 29.81 3.12 20.50
N ARG A 510 29.97 4.02 19.51
CA ARG A 510 29.03 4.20 18.40
C ARG A 510 29.45 3.37 17.19
N ASP A 511 28.46 2.96 16.41
CA ASP A 511 28.54 2.20 15.16
C ASP A 511 28.12 3.13 14.02
N ASN A 512 28.97 4.11 13.71
CA ASN A 512 28.71 5.16 12.73
C ASN A 512 28.53 4.61 11.31
N ASP A 513 29.24 3.55 10.96
CA ASP A 513 29.11 2.92 9.64
C ASP A 513 28.04 1.81 9.61
N CYS A 514 27.41 1.55 10.76
CA CYS A 514 26.38 0.55 10.95
C CYS A 514 26.83 -0.83 10.49
N ASN A 515 28.07 -1.26 10.75
CA ASN A 515 28.55 -2.60 10.40
C ASN A 515 28.22 -3.66 11.48
N GLY A 516 27.69 -3.24 12.63
CA GLY A 516 27.31 -4.10 13.75
C GLY A 516 28.42 -4.29 14.79
N LEU A 517 29.56 -3.60 14.65
CA LEU A 517 30.71 -3.66 15.54
C LEU A 517 30.94 -2.27 16.16
N VAL A 518 31.49 -2.25 17.38
CA VAL A 518 31.83 -1.00 18.07
C VAL A 518 33.15 -1.13 18.82
N GLY A 519 33.79 0.00 19.11
CA GLY A 519 35.02 0.03 19.91
C GLY A 519 36.13 -0.81 19.27
N ASN A 520 36.88 -1.58 20.05
CA ASN A 520 38.00 -2.37 19.50
C ASN A 520 37.57 -3.57 18.65
N ALA A 521 36.29 -3.99 18.71
CA ALA A 521 35.77 -5.04 17.84
C ALA A 521 35.56 -4.53 16.41
N ASP A 522 35.35 -3.22 16.25
CA ASP A 522 35.27 -2.57 14.96
C ASP A 522 36.68 -2.37 14.35
N PRO A 523 36.95 -2.87 13.13
CA PRO A 523 38.27 -2.76 12.49
C PRO A 523 38.75 -1.32 12.29
N THR A 524 37.83 -0.40 11.95
CA THR A 524 38.13 1.01 11.74
C THR A 524 38.49 1.68 13.06
N CYS A 525 37.75 1.39 14.11
CA CYS A 525 38.05 1.86 15.45
C CYS A 525 39.36 1.30 16.02
N ALA A 526 39.64 0.01 15.83
CA ALA A 526 40.90 -0.60 16.21
C ALA A 526 42.09 0.07 15.50
N PHE A 527 41.94 0.37 14.20
CA PHE A 527 42.93 1.10 13.43
C PHE A 527 43.15 2.52 13.96
N LEU A 528 42.08 3.27 14.23
CA LEU A 528 42.14 4.63 14.77
C LEU A 528 42.79 4.67 16.17
N ALA A 529 42.50 3.68 17.02
CA ALA A 529 43.11 3.52 18.33
C ALA A 529 44.62 3.26 18.21
N ALA A 530 45.04 2.36 17.31
CA ALA A 530 46.45 2.07 17.05
C ALA A 530 47.21 3.28 16.48
N ALA A 531 46.59 4.03 15.57
CA ALA A 531 47.17 5.26 15.02
C ALA A 531 47.40 6.32 16.10
N LYS A 532 46.41 6.54 16.98
CA LYS A 532 46.54 7.46 18.13
C LYS A 532 47.65 7.02 19.09
N ALA A 533 47.74 5.73 19.41
CA ALA A 533 48.80 5.20 20.26
C ALA A 533 50.21 5.45 19.66
N ARG A 534 50.37 5.26 18.35
CA ARG A 534 51.63 5.57 17.64
C ARG A 534 51.98 7.06 17.70
N GLN A 535 51.00 7.95 17.53
CA GLN A 535 51.22 9.40 17.64
C GLN A 535 51.66 9.81 19.05
N VAL A 536 51.02 9.27 20.11
CA VAL A 536 51.41 9.53 21.51
C VAL A 536 52.82 9.01 21.80
N ALA A 537 53.16 7.82 21.29
CA ALA A 537 54.52 7.27 21.40
C ALA A 537 55.56 8.12 20.66
N ALA A 538 55.25 8.65 19.48
CA ALA A 538 56.14 9.55 18.75
C ALA A 538 56.33 10.89 19.49
N ALA A 539 55.25 11.48 20.03
CA ALA A 539 55.31 12.74 20.77
C ALA A 539 56.10 12.61 22.09
N SER A 540 55.98 11.48 22.80
CA SER A 540 56.73 11.24 24.04
C SER A 540 58.23 11.05 23.77
N ARG A 541 58.62 10.46 22.63
CA ARG A 541 60.01 10.38 22.19
C ARG A 541 60.62 11.75 21.90
N ILE A 542 59.85 12.69 21.32
CA ILE A 542 60.31 14.07 21.08
C ILE A 542 60.57 14.81 22.41
N ARG A 543 59.67 14.66 23.40
CA ARG A 543 59.83 15.30 24.72
C ARG A 543 60.99 14.74 25.56
N ARG A 544 61.43 13.52 25.29
CA ARG A 544 62.54 12.87 26.01
C ARG A 544 63.93 13.16 25.43
N LYS A 545 64.07 13.99 24.39
CA LYS A 545 65.40 14.51 24.03
C LYS A 545 65.88 15.43 25.17
N PRO A 546 66.97 15.10 25.88
CA PRO A 546 67.47 15.95 26.94
C PRO A 546 67.80 17.31 26.35
N SER A 547 67.27 18.39 26.94
CA SER A 547 67.77 19.73 26.69
C SER A 547 69.27 19.70 26.95
N LYS A 548 70.08 19.73 25.89
CA LYS A 548 71.47 20.16 26.03
C LYS A 548 71.38 21.54 26.66
N VAL A 549 71.74 21.63 27.92
CA VAL A 549 71.99 22.90 28.61
C VAL A 549 73.05 23.60 27.77
N ILE A 550 72.62 24.56 26.95
CA ILE A 550 73.54 25.47 26.28
C ILE A 550 74.01 26.41 27.39
N THR A 551 75.14 26.09 27.98
CA THR A 551 75.92 27.05 28.78
C THR A 551 76.26 28.23 27.87
N ASN A 552 75.77 29.42 28.23
CA ASN A 552 76.13 30.70 27.61
C ASN A 552 77.64 30.93 27.78
N THR A 553 78.42 30.62 26.75
CA THR A 553 79.78 31.14 26.60
C THR A 553 79.73 32.31 25.63
N ALA A 554 80.04 33.50 26.15
CA ALA A 554 80.18 34.73 25.38
C ALA A 554 81.18 34.55 24.23
N LEU A 555 80.78 34.84 23.00
CA LEU A 555 81.72 35.08 21.91
C LEU A 555 81.28 36.23 21.02
N ALA A 556 82.31 36.96 20.60
CA ALA A 556 82.31 38.27 19.98
C ALA A 556 81.45 38.43 18.72
N ARG A 557 80.96 39.67 18.55
CA ARG A 557 80.39 40.24 17.32
C ARG A 557 81.32 40.02 16.11
N PRO A 558 80.82 39.42 15.02
CA PRO A 558 81.35 39.62 13.69
C PRO A 558 80.55 40.72 12.96
N THR A 559 81.28 41.60 12.31
CA THR A 559 80.82 42.70 11.47
C THR A 559 80.08 42.23 10.21
N THR A 560 79.01 42.94 9.90
CA THR A 560 78.14 42.89 8.72
C THR A 560 78.87 43.09 7.39
N PRO A 561 78.57 42.28 6.36
CA PRO A 561 78.66 42.72 4.97
C PRO A 561 77.28 43.01 4.37
N ALA A 562 77.30 43.99 3.47
CA ALA A 562 76.19 44.69 2.81
C ALA A 562 75.23 43.82 1.96
N PRO A 563 74.00 44.31 1.68
CA PRO A 563 72.95 43.54 1.00
C PRO A 563 73.15 43.48 -0.52
N LYS A 564 73.13 42.26 -1.09
CA LYS A 564 72.97 42.04 -2.54
C LYS A 564 71.49 41.89 -2.92
N ARG A 565 71.06 42.74 -3.86
CA ARG A 565 69.74 42.82 -4.49
C ARG A 565 69.35 41.52 -5.25
N ARG A 566 68.06 41.15 -5.10
CA ARG A 566 67.03 40.63 -6.05
C ARG A 566 67.49 39.95 -7.37
N PRO A 567 66.74 38.92 -7.86
CA PRO A 567 65.49 39.24 -8.57
C PRO A 567 64.29 38.31 -8.31
N SER A 568 63.13 38.93 -8.48
CA SER A 568 61.80 38.35 -8.62
C SER A 568 61.70 37.40 -9.80
N LYS A 569 61.03 36.26 -9.63
CA LYS A 569 60.37 35.54 -10.73
C LYS A 569 58.90 35.31 -10.40
N SER A 570 58.09 35.86 -11.29
CA SER A 570 56.66 35.66 -11.44
C SER A 570 56.34 34.34 -12.14
N ALA A 571 55.19 33.78 -11.78
CA ALA A 571 54.20 33.08 -12.60
C ALA A 571 54.65 31.92 -13.52
N ARG A 572 54.08 30.73 -13.24
CA ARG A 572 52.99 30.17 -14.06
C ARG A 572 52.07 29.32 -13.20
#